data_AF-A0A6N2BXX2-F1
#
_entry.id   AF-A0A6N2BXX2-F1
#
_cell.length_a   1.000
_cell.length_b   1.000
_cell.length_c   1.000
_cell.angle_alpha   90.00
_cell.angle_beta   90.00
_cell.angle_gamma   90.00
#
_symmetry.space_group_name_H-M   'P 1'
#
loop_
_entity.id
_entity.type
_entity.pdbx_description
1 polymer ?
#
loop_
_entity_poly.entity_id
_entity_poly.type
_entity_poly.pdbx_seq_one_letter_code
_entity_poly.pdbx_strand_id
1 'polypeptide(L)'
;MHKVKIAIEELEQEGKKAAGVFITSPTYNGVCSNISEISQICHSHGIPLIVDEEHGSHFKFHPDMPKTALSQGADLVIQSTHKVLCSFSQSSMLHLSGDRIDRDRVHKCLQSLQTTSPNWLLLASLDATRDELSKNPNTLFNEVMELVQQVKELINHIPGVSLFDLSCFSNNFSYMDPLRMTIGVQELGLSGLEAYNILSTSHGIQPELIGTQSFTLAFSLGTTKDHTQRLVNGLKYLSINFFQEEMEIIEMKSKQDHGIERLPLGEVYMSCTPREAFFARKKKVNFEKSIGEVCGEFICPFPPGIPVLIPGEIITKRAMDYLVQVRDQGAFLKGAVDPLLSTVVVCDF
;
A
#
# COMPACT_ATOMS: atom_id res chain seq x y z
N MET A 1 -9.99 -10.64 -7.08
CA MET A 1 -11.14 -11.54 -7.35
C MET A 1 -10.89 -12.97 -6.86
N HIS A 2 -10.00 -13.75 -7.50
CA HIS A 2 -9.86 -15.20 -7.25
C HIS A 2 -9.68 -15.58 -5.76
N LYS A 3 -8.85 -14.81 -5.02
CA LYS A 3 -8.62 -15.02 -3.59
C LYS A 3 -9.87 -14.84 -2.71
N VAL A 4 -10.76 -13.89 -3.03
CA VAL A 4 -11.98 -13.65 -2.23
C VAL A 4 -12.93 -14.84 -2.36
N LYS A 5 -13.11 -15.35 -3.59
CA LYS A 5 -13.94 -16.52 -3.85
C LYS A 5 -13.40 -17.75 -3.12
N ILE A 6 -12.11 -18.05 -3.26
CA ILE A 6 -11.46 -19.17 -2.57
C ILE A 6 -11.67 -19.07 -1.06
N ALA A 7 -11.40 -17.90 -0.46
CA ALA A 7 -11.53 -17.73 0.98
C ALA A 7 -12.98 -17.92 1.49
N ILE A 8 -13.98 -17.52 0.70
CA ILE A 8 -15.39 -17.77 1.04
C ILE A 8 -15.68 -19.28 0.96
N GLU A 9 -15.25 -19.95 -0.11
CA GLU A 9 -15.46 -21.40 -0.30
C GLU A 9 -14.76 -22.24 0.78
N GLU A 10 -13.54 -21.88 1.19
CA GLU A 10 -12.80 -22.53 2.28
C GLU A 10 -13.54 -22.38 3.62
N LEU A 11 -14.03 -21.18 3.95
CA LEU A 11 -14.81 -20.97 5.17
C LEU A 11 -16.10 -21.80 5.17
N GLU A 12 -16.79 -21.88 4.03
CA GLU A 12 -18.00 -22.68 3.90
C GLU A 12 -17.72 -24.19 4.08
N GLN A 13 -16.59 -24.69 3.57
CA GLN A 13 -16.16 -26.07 3.80
C GLN A 13 -15.87 -26.36 5.28
N GLU A 14 -15.40 -25.37 6.03
CA GLU A 14 -15.23 -25.44 7.48
C GLU A 14 -16.54 -25.23 8.27
N GLY A 15 -17.68 -25.06 7.60
CA GLY A 15 -18.97 -24.78 8.23
C GLY A 15 -19.06 -23.37 8.86
N LYS A 16 -18.19 -22.44 8.42
CA LYS A 16 -18.15 -21.04 8.85
C LYS A 16 -18.73 -20.13 7.77
N LYS A 17 -19.12 -18.93 8.16
CA LYS A 17 -19.55 -17.87 7.24
C LYS A 17 -18.79 -16.59 7.52
N ALA A 18 -18.22 -15.98 6.48
CA ALA A 18 -17.59 -14.66 6.60
C ALA A 18 -18.62 -13.59 7.00
N ALA A 19 -18.29 -12.77 7.99
CA ALA A 19 -19.14 -11.67 8.43
C ALA A 19 -19.02 -10.42 7.52
N GLY A 20 -17.94 -10.33 6.75
CA GLY A 20 -17.65 -9.23 5.84
C GLY A 20 -16.34 -9.49 5.10
N VAL A 21 -16.17 -8.85 3.95
CA VAL A 21 -14.89 -8.82 3.22
C VAL A 21 -14.32 -7.42 3.32
N PHE A 22 -13.05 -7.33 3.70
CA PHE A 22 -12.30 -6.07 3.81
C PHE A 22 -11.15 -6.08 2.81
N ILE A 23 -11.10 -5.09 1.92
CA ILE A 23 -10.02 -4.95 0.94
C ILE A 23 -9.49 -3.51 0.92
N THR A 24 -8.22 -3.36 0.57
CA THR A 24 -7.62 -2.04 0.28
C THR A 24 -7.60 -1.82 -1.23
N SER A 25 -8.14 -0.69 -1.69
CA SER A 25 -8.10 -0.29 -3.09
C SER A 25 -8.29 1.22 -3.22
N PRO A 26 -7.35 1.97 -3.80
CA PRO A 26 -6.15 1.49 -4.51
C PRO A 26 -5.03 1.03 -3.56
N THR A 27 -4.03 0.33 -4.10
CA THR A 27 -2.75 0.10 -3.40
C THR A 27 -1.95 1.40 -3.29
N TYR A 28 -0.87 1.42 -2.48
CA TYR A 28 0.06 2.57 -2.43
C TYR A 28 0.63 2.96 -3.80
N ASN A 29 0.85 1.97 -4.68
CA ASN A 29 1.32 2.21 -6.04
C ASN A 29 0.21 2.69 -6.99
N GLY A 30 -1.03 2.80 -6.53
CA GLY A 30 -2.18 3.25 -7.32
C GLY A 30 -2.97 2.15 -7.99
N VAL A 31 -2.62 0.87 -7.85
CA VAL A 31 -3.32 -0.23 -8.53
C VAL A 31 -4.72 -0.42 -7.94
N CYS A 32 -5.76 -0.39 -8.78
CA CYS A 32 -7.15 -0.51 -8.34
C CYS A 32 -7.67 -1.94 -8.52
N SER A 33 -8.33 -2.49 -7.49
CA SER A 33 -9.03 -3.77 -7.61
C SER A 33 -10.30 -3.65 -8.46
N ASN A 34 -10.73 -4.75 -9.09
CA ASN A 34 -12.05 -4.82 -9.70
C ASN A 34 -13.14 -4.98 -8.61
N ILE A 35 -13.52 -3.85 -8.01
CA ILE A 35 -14.47 -3.81 -6.88
C ILE A 35 -15.85 -4.26 -7.34
N SER A 36 -16.24 -3.98 -8.59
CA SER A 36 -17.55 -4.37 -9.14
C SER A 36 -17.74 -5.89 -9.11
N GLU A 37 -16.76 -6.66 -9.58
CA GLU A 37 -16.80 -8.12 -9.52
C GLU A 37 -16.72 -8.66 -8.09
N ILE A 38 -15.85 -8.07 -7.25
CA ILE A 38 -15.72 -8.49 -5.85
C ILE A 38 -17.04 -8.26 -5.10
N SER A 39 -17.68 -7.11 -5.31
CA SER A 39 -18.99 -6.78 -4.76
C SER A 39 -20.03 -7.81 -5.16
N GLN A 40 -20.11 -8.16 -6.45
CA GLN A 40 -21.03 -9.19 -6.95
C GLN A 40 -20.82 -10.54 -6.26
N ILE A 41 -19.57 -10.98 -6.08
CA ILE A 41 -19.23 -12.23 -5.38
C ILE A 41 -19.64 -12.17 -3.91
N CYS A 42 -19.33 -11.08 -3.20
CA CYS A 42 -19.71 -10.93 -1.80
C CYS A 42 -21.23 -10.91 -1.64
N HIS A 43 -21.92 -10.16 -2.50
CA HIS A 43 -23.37 -9.97 -2.46
C HIS A 43 -24.15 -11.24 -2.78
N SER A 44 -23.65 -12.11 -3.66
CA SER A 44 -24.28 -13.41 -3.95
C SER A 44 -24.29 -14.35 -2.74
N HIS A 45 -23.35 -14.17 -1.80
CA HIS A 45 -23.29 -14.91 -0.52
C HIS A 45 -23.92 -14.14 0.66
N GLY A 46 -24.46 -12.95 0.38
CA GLY A 46 -25.02 -12.06 1.40
C GLY A 46 -23.98 -11.49 2.37
N ILE A 47 -22.73 -11.32 1.91
CA ILE A 47 -21.60 -10.80 2.70
C ILE A 47 -21.40 -9.32 2.31
N PRO A 48 -21.28 -8.39 3.27
CA PRO A 48 -20.98 -6.99 2.97
C PRO A 48 -19.52 -6.80 2.55
N LEU A 49 -19.29 -5.87 1.63
CA LEU A 49 -17.95 -5.47 1.17
C LEU A 49 -17.56 -4.11 1.77
N ILE A 50 -16.44 -4.10 2.49
CA ILE A 50 -15.80 -2.92 3.05
C ILE A 50 -14.54 -2.63 2.23
N VAL A 51 -14.40 -1.41 1.75
CA VAL A 51 -13.23 -0.97 0.99
C VAL A 51 -12.51 0.14 1.73
N ASP A 52 -11.25 -0.10 2.04
CA ASP A 52 -10.29 0.93 2.43
C ASP A 52 -9.80 1.65 1.16
N GLU A 53 -10.45 2.76 0.84
CA GLU A 53 -10.16 3.67 -0.28
C GLU A 53 -9.38 4.89 0.24
N GLU A 54 -8.51 4.67 1.21
CA GLU A 54 -7.72 5.72 1.86
C GLU A 54 -7.01 6.64 0.85
N HIS A 55 -6.49 6.08 -0.24
CA HIS A 55 -5.77 6.80 -1.30
C HIS A 55 -6.63 7.13 -2.54
N GLY A 56 -7.95 6.86 -2.54
CA GLY A 56 -8.82 7.03 -3.72
C GLY A 56 -9.89 8.13 -3.60
N SER A 57 -9.77 9.02 -2.61
CA SER A 57 -10.81 10.05 -2.34
C SER A 57 -11.02 11.06 -3.49
N HIS A 58 -10.04 11.23 -4.38
CA HIS A 58 -10.11 12.12 -5.54
C HIS A 58 -10.80 11.51 -6.78
N PHE A 59 -11.06 10.20 -6.78
CA PHE A 59 -11.50 9.45 -7.96
C PHE A 59 -12.79 9.96 -8.63
N LYS A 60 -13.67 10.64 -7.88
CA LYS A 60 -14.91 11.16 -8.42
C LYS A 60 -14.74 12.43 -9.27
N PHE A 61 -13.59 13.10 -9.19
CA PHE A 61 -13.44 14.50 -9.60
C PHE A 61 -12.67 14.71 -10.90
N HIS A 62 -12.45 13.66 -11.70
CA HIS A 62 -11.92 13.76 -13.06
C HIS A 62 -12.32 12.51 -13.89
N PRO A 63 -12.68 12.63 -15.18
CA PRO A 63 -13.17 11.50 -15.99
C PRO A 63 -12.13 10.40 -16.21
N ASP A 64 -10.85 10.74 -16.28
CA ASP A 64 -9.77 9.77 -16.49
C ASP A 64 -9.31 9.06 -15.20
N MET A 65 -9.95 9.35 -14.07
CA MET A 65 -9.66 8.66 -12.81
C MET A 65 -10.38 7.30 -12.73
N PRO A 66 -9.89 6.38 -11.88
CA PRO A 66 -10.62 5.16 -11.55
C PRO A 66 -12.02 5.46 -10.98
N LYS A 67 -12.92 4.47 -11.03
CA LYS A 67 -14.23 4.58 -10.38
C LYS A 67 -14.09 4.44 -8.87
N THR A 68 -14.79 5.29 -8.11
CA THR A 68 -14.87 5.15 -6.64
C THR A 68 -15.42 3.78 -6.22
N ALA A 69 -14.95 3.25 -5.10
CA ALA A 69 -15.41 1.99 -4.52
C ALA A 69 -16.94 1.97 -4.30
N LEU A 70 -17.49 3.09 -3.82
CA LEU A 70 -18.93 3.24 -3.58
C LEU A 70 -19.75 3.07 -4.86
N SER A 71 -19.30 3.67 -5.98
CA SER A 71 -19.94 3.55 -7.28
C SER A 71 -19.84 2.14 -7.89
N GLN A 72 -18.95 1.30 -7.36
CA GLN A 72 -18.73 -0.07 -7.78
C GLN A 72 -19.44 -1.10 -6.87
N GLY A 73 -20.26 -0.65 -5.92
CA GLY A 73 -21.09 -1.54 -5.09
C GLY A 73 -20.45 -1.95 -3.75
N ALA A 74 -19.43 -1.24 -3.28
CA ALA A 74 -19.00 -1.37 -1.88
C ALA A 74 -20.10 -0.86 -0.93
N ASP A 75 -20.25 -1.51 0.22
CA ASP A 75 -21.28 -1.18 1.22
C ASP A 75 -20.76 -0.15 2.24
N LEU A 76 -19.45 -0.18 2.54
CA LEU A 76 -18.76 0.75 3.42
C LEU A 76 -17.41 1.15 2.80
N VAL A 77 -17.12 2.44 2.72
CA VAL A 77 -15.88 2.96 2.12
C VAL A 77 -15.21 3.94 3.07
N ILE A 78 -13.93 3.71 3.35
CA ILE A 78 -13.10 4.59 4.18
C ILE A 78 -12.22 5.43 3.27
N GLN A 79 -12.22 6.74 3.44
CA GLN A 79 -11.38 7.66 2.67
C GLN A 79 -10.60 8.58 3.60
N SER A 80 -9.28 8.64 3.47
CA SER A 80 -8.47 9.63 4.18
C SER A 80 -8.39 10.90 3.36
N THR A 81 -9.37 11.79 3.58
CA THR A 81 -9.46 13.08 2.89
C THR A 81 -8.14 13.86 2.95
N HIS A 82 -7.45 13.84 4.09
CA HIS A 82 -6.20 14.58 4.29
C HIS A 82 -4.99 14.06 3.50
N LYS A 83 -5.04 12.82 2.99
CA LYS A 83 -3.91 12.22 2.26
C LYS A 83 -3.86 12.68 0.80
N VAL A 84 -5.02 12.86 0.18
CA VAL A 84 -5.11 13.10 -1.27
C VAL A 84 -5.87 14.37 -1.61
N LEU A 85 -6.82 14.77 -0.77
CA LEU A 85 -7.54 16.03 -0.87
C LEU A 85 -7.01 17.05 0.14
N CYS A 86 -7.54 18.28 0.07
CA CYS A 86 -7.03 19.40 0.85
C CYS A 86 -7.74 19.57 2.20
N SER A 87 -7.60 18.59 3.11
CA SER A 87 -8.07 18.69 4.50
C SER A 87 -6.91 18.47 5.50
N PHE A 88 -7.13 18.82 6.77
CA PHE A 88 -6.07 18.70 7.79
C PHE A 88 -5.82 17.24 8.19
N SER A 89 -4.57 16.91 8.50
CA SER A 89 -4.16 15.59 9.01
C SER A 89 -5.08 15.11 10.14
N GLN A 90 -5.33 13.79 10.19
CA GLN A 90 -6.33 13.11 11.06
C GLN A 90 -7.79 13.19 10.58
N SER A 91 -8.11 13.98 9.55
CA SER A 91 -9.47 14.03 9.02
C SER A 91 -9.73 12.96 7.95
N SER A 92 -10.90 12.31 8.01
CA SER A 92 -11.32 11.24 7.10
C SER A 92 -12.83 11.23 6.93
N MET A 93 -13.31 10.56 5.89
CA MET A 93 -14.73 10.34 5.63
C MET A 93 -15.04 8.84 5.58
N LEU A 94 -16.19 8.48 6.14
CA LEU A 94 -16.76 7.14 6.08
C LEU A 94 -18.07 7.20 5.27
N HIS A 95 -18.11 6.50 4.15
CA HIS A 95 -19.25 6.48 3.25
C HIS A 95 -20.00 5.15 3.36
N LEU A 96 -21.32 5.21 3.43
CA LEU A 96 -22.20 4.05 3.52
C LEU A 96 -23.13 4.02 2.30
N SER A 97 -23.35 2.83 1.73
CA SER A 97 -24.32 2.60 0.65
C SER A 97 -25.13 1.34 0.91
N GLY A 98 -26.34 1.30 0.36
CA GLY A 98 -27.27 0.18 0.52
C GLY A 98 -27.74 -0.03 1.97
N ASP A 99 -28.26 -1.24 2.21
CA ASP A 99 -28.93 -1.63 3.46
C ASP A 99 -28.34 -2.91 4.10
N ARG A 100 -27.24 -3.45 3.56
CA ARG A 100 -26.57 -4.66 4.12
C ARG A 100 -25.88 -4.39 5.46
N ILE A 101 -25.53 -3.13 5.72
CA ILE A 101 -24.89 -2.67 6.95
C ILE A 101 -25.86 -1.74 7.68
N ASP A 102 -26.13 -2.07 8.94
CA ASP A 102 -26.97 -1.26 9.82
C ASP A 102 -26.28 0.07 10.17
N ARG A 103 -26.88 1.17 9.72
CA ARG A 103 -26.37 2.55 9.94
C ARG A 103 -26.35 2.93 11.41
N ASP A 104 -27.34 2.52 12.20
CA ASP A 104 -27.41 2.82 13.63
C ASP A 104 -26.31 2.08 14.40
N ARG A 105 -26.02 0.85 13.97
CA ARG A 105 -24.88 0.09 14.52
C ARG A 105 -23.55 0.77 14.21
N VAL A 106 -23.35 1.24 12.98
CA VAL A 106 -22.14 1.99 12.60
C VAL A 106 -22.02 3.26 13.44
N HIS A 107 -23.11 4.01 13.61
CA HIS A 107 -23.13 5.21 14.44
C HIS A 107 -22.71 4.93 15.90
N LYS A 108 -23.25 3.88 16.52
CA LYS A 108 -22.88 3.45 17.88
C LYS A 108 -21.40 3.05 17.98
N CYS A 109 -20.87 2.35 16.97
CA CYS A 109 -19.44 2.01 16.91
C CYS A 109 -18.57 3.27 16.82
N LEU A 110 -18.94 4.24 15.98
CA LEU A 110 -18.22 5.51 15.86
C LEU A 110 -18.22 6.28 17.19
N GLN A 111 -19.36 6.37 17.87
CA GLN A 111 -19.46 7.01 19.19
C GLN A 111 -18.55 6.37 20.25
N SER A 112 -18.25 5.08 20.12
CA SER A 112 -17.37 4.36 21.05
C SER A 112 -15.88 4.62 20.79
N LEU A 113 -15.52 5.03 19.56
CA LEU A 113 -14.14 5.26 19.13
C LEU A 113 -13.76 6.74 19.09
N GLN A 114 -14.72 7.62 18.82
CA GLN A 114 -14.50 9.05 18.67
C GLN A 114 -14.48 9.76 20.02
N THR A 115 -13.72 10.86 20.08
CA THR A 115 -13.76 11.78 21.22
C THR A 115 -15.13 12.45 21.32
N THR A 116 -15.61 12.68 22.55
CA THR A 116 -16.81 13.48 22.82
C THR A 116 -16.59 14.98 22.56
N SER A 117 -15.33 15.41 22.39
CA SER A 117 -14.93 16.78 22.11
C SER A 117 -14.11 16.84 20.81
N PRO A 118 -14.77 16.81 19.63
CA PRO A 118 -14.07 16.81 18.35
C PRO A 118 -13.36 18.15 18.10
N ASN A 119 -12.25 18.10 17.37
CA ASN A 119 -11.56 19.31 16.92
C ASN A 119 -12.34 19.92 15.74
N TRP A 120 -12.99 21.06 15.99
CA TRP A 120 -13.79 21.78 14.99
C TRP A 120 -12.99 22.24 13.77
N LEU A 121 -11.68 22.47 13.89
CA LEU A 121 -10.85 22.81 12.73
C LEU A 121 -10.72 21.64 11.76
N LEU A 122 -10.66 20.40 12.26
CA LEU A 122 -10.64 19.21 11.41
C LEU A 122 -11.98 19.08 10.66
N LEU A 123 -13.09 19.25 11.37
CA LEU A 123 -14.44 19.20 10.78
C LEU A 123 -14.65 20.32 9.74
N ALA A 124 -14.24 21.54 10.06
CA ALA A 124 -14.30 22.68 9.15
C ALA A 124 -13.42 22.46 7.91
N SER A 125 -12.24 21.84 8.07
CA SER A 125 -11.38 21.52 6.93
C SER A 125 -12.04 20.52 5.98
N LEU A 126 -12.70 19.47 6.50
CA LEU A 126 -13.47 18.53 5.69
C LEU A 126 -14.59 19.22 4.92
N ASP A 127 -15.30 20.13 5.59
CA ASP A 127 -16.40 20.86 4.99
C ASP A 127 -15.92 21.82 3.89
N ALA A 128 -14.82 22.53 4.13
CA ALA A 128 -14.18 23.40 3.16
C ALA A 128 -13.67 22.62 1.94
N THR A 129 -13.04 21.46 2.14
CA THR A 129 -12.63 20.58 1.04
C THR A 129 -13.84 20.14 0.20
N ARG A 130 -14.94 19.75 0.85
CA ARG A 130 -16.17 19.34 0.17
C ARG A 130 -16.77 20.49 -0.64
N ASP A 131 -16.81 21.70 -0.07
CA ASP A 131 -17.34 22.90 -0.72
C ASP A 131 -16.53 23.24 -1.98
N GLU A 132 -15.21 23.23 -1.89
CA GLU A 132 -14.30 23.47 -3.03
C GLU A 132 -14.53 22.46 -4.16
N LEU A 133 -14.61 21.17 -3.83
CA LEU A 133 -14.87 20.10 -4.79
C LEU A 133 -16.24 20.23 -5.47
N SER A 134 -17.24 20.75 -4.75
CA SER A 134 -18.59 20.96 -5.29
C SER A 134 -18.68 22.13 -6.27
N LYS A 135 -17.85 23.16 -6.08
CA LYS A 135 -17.79 24.36 -6.93
C LYS A 135 -17.03 24.14 -8.23
N ASN A 136 -16.03 23.26 -8.20
CA ASN A 136 -15.14 22.98 -9.33
C ASN A 136 -15.23 21.51 -9.80
N PRO A 137 -16.43 21.01 -10.15
CA PRO A 137 -16.60 19.62 -10.54
C PRO A 137 -15.85 19.37 -11.86
N ASN A 138 -14.88 18.46 -11.83
CA ASN A 138 -14.11 18.00 -12.99
C ASN A 138 -13.12 19.00 -13.61
N THR A 139 -12.79 20.09 -12.91
CA THR A 139 -11.74 21.02 -13.37
C THR A 139 -10.54 21.08 -12.43
N LEU A 140 -10.77 20.81 -11.13
CA LEU A 140 -9.77 20.98 -10.08
C LEU A 140 -8.49 20.16 -10.32
N PHE A 141 -8.60 18.99 -10.94
CA PHE A 141 -7.47 18.08 -11.19
C PHE A 141 -6.84 18.21 -12.58
N ASN A 142 -7.37 19.05 -13.48
CA ASN A 142 -6.91 19.09 -14.88
C ASN A 142 -5.43 19.48 -14.99
N GLU A 143 -5.02 20.53 -14.27
CA GLU A 143 -3.64 21.02 -14.31
C GLU A 143 -2.64 19.96 -13.83
N VAL A 144 -2.91 19.31 -12.69
CA VAL A 144 -2.00 18.27 -12.19
C VAL A 144 -1.99 17.03 -13.09
N MET A 145 -3.13 16.68 -13.72
CA MET A 145 -3.20 15.60 -14.69
C MET A 145 -2.34 15.89 -15.92
N GLU A 146 -2.41 17.10 -16.46
CA GLU A 146 -1.55 17.55 -17.58
C GLU A 146 -0.06 17.52 -17.20
N LEU A 147 0.29 18.02 -16.00
CA LEU A 147 1.67 18.00 -15.50
C LEU A 147 2.20 16.56 -15.37
N VAL A 148 1.40 15.64 -14.81
CA VAL A 148 1.78 14.24 -14.67
C VAL A 148 1.96 13.56 -16.03
N GLN A 149 1.08 13.84 -16.99
CA GLN A 149 1.21 13.29 -18.33
C GLN A 149 2.52 13.74 -19.01
N GLN A 150 2.84 15.04 -18.94
CA GLN A 150 4.10 15.58 -19.46
C GLN A 150 5.32 14.95 -18.78
N VAL A 151 5.28 14.75 -17.45
CA VAL A 151 6.36 14.08 -16.72
C VAL A 151 6.54 12.64 -17.18
N LYS A 152 5.45 11.88 -17.36
CA LYS A 152 5.52 10.49 -17.83
C LYS A 152 6.22 10.41 -19.19
N GLU A 153 5.86 11.29 -20.12
CA GLU A 153 6.49 11.39 -21.44
C GLU A 153 7.98 11.68 -21.34
N LEU A 154 8.38 12.63 -20.49
CA LEU A 154 9.79 12.97 -20.29
C LEU A 154 10.59 11.85 -19.65
N ILE A 155 10.02 11.12 -18.68
CA ILE A 155 10.69 10.02 -17.98
C ILE A 155 10.93 8.83 -18.90
N ASN A 156 10.00 8.53 -19.80
CA ASN A 156 10.15 7.44 -20.77
C ASN A 156 11.38 7.59 -21.69
N HIS A 157 11.98 8.78 -21.75
CA HIS A 157 13.19 9.07 -22.52
C HIS A 157 14.46 9.12 -21.67
N ILE A 158 14.41 8.80 -20.37
CA ILE A 158 15.57 8.79 -19.47
C ILE A 158 16.12 7.36 -19.39
N PRO A 159 17.35 7.10 -19.88
CA PRO A 159 17.95 5.76 -19.83
C PRO A 159 18.12 5.23 -18.40
N GLY A 160 17.83 3.94 -18.21
CA GLY A 160 17.94 3.25 -16.93
C GLY A 160 16.81 3.53 -15.93
N VAL A 161 15.83 4.37 -16.28
CA VAL A 161 14.65 4.66 -15.47
C VAL A 161 13.43 4.03 -16.12
N SER A 162 12.63 3.31 -15.34
CA SER A 162 11.39 2.69 -15.82
C SER A 162 10.17 3.24 -15.08
N LEU A 163 9.03 3.25 -15.78
CA LEU A 163 7.73 3.54 -15.17
C LEU A 163 6.97 2.24 -14.95
N PHE A 164 6.45 2.08 -13.74
CA PHE A 164 5.53 1.01 -13.42
C PHE A 164 4.13 1.35 -13.93
N ASP A 165 3.53 0.43 -14.68
CA ASP A 165 2.19 0.57 -15.23
C ASP A 165 1.42 -0.76 -15.21
N LEU A 166 0.20 -0.75 -15.73
CA LEU A 166 -0.66 -1.94 -15.76
C LEU A 166 -0.15 -3.03 -16.71
N SER A 167 0.74 -2.74 -17.65
CA SER A 167 1.31 -3.74 -18.57
C SER A 167 2.13 -4.80 -17.84
N CYS A 168 2.61 -4.47 -16.62
CA CYS A 168 3.27 -5.41 -15.72
C CYS A 168 2.34 -6.54 -15.22
N PHE A 169 1.02 -6.40 -15.39
CA PHE A 169 0.05 -7.40 -14.97
C PHE A 169 -0.55 -8.13 -16.16
N SER A 170 -0.83 -9.43 -15.99
CA SER A 170 -1.54 -10.28 -16.96
C SER A 170 -3.04 -9.95 -17.06
N ASN A 171 -3.38 -8.68 -17.30
CA ASN A 171 -4.74 -8.14 -17.47
C ASN A 171 -5.68 -8.29 -16.27
N ASN A 172 -5.16 -8.58 -15.07
CA ASN A 172 -5.98 -8.74 -13.86
C ASN A 172 -6.49 -7.43 -13.25
N PHE A 173 -5.96 -6.29 -13.71
CA PHE A 173 -6.29 -4.97 -13.19
C PHE A 173 -6.61 -4.04 -14.35
N SER A 174 -7.70 -3.29 -14.21
CA SER A 174 -8.23 -2.44 -15.29
C SER A 174 -7.91 -0.97 -15.10
N TYR A 175 -7.55 -0.55 -13.88
CA TYR A 175 -7.34 0.86 -13.55
C TYR A 175 -6.17 1.03 -12.58
N MET A 176 -5.47 2.14 -12.75
CA MET A 176 -4.41 2.62 -11.87
C MET A 176 -4.61 4.11 -11.64
N ASP A 177 -4.39 4.59 -10.42
CA ASP A 177 -4.44 6.01 -10.09
C ASP A 177 -3.37 6.77 -10.90
N PRO A 178 -3.75 7.68 -11.81
CA PRO A 178 -2.79 8.41 -12.63
C PRO A 178 -1.87 9.31 -11.80
N LEU A 179 -2.28 9.73 -10.60
CA LEU A 179 -1.52 10.59 -9.69
C LEU A 179 -0.58 9.82 -8.76
N ARG A 180 -0.49 8.50 -8.92
CA ARG A 180 0.53 7.66 -8.29
C ARG A 180 1.52 7.21 -9.36
N MET A 181 2.78 7.54 -9.17
CA MET A 181 3.84 7.19 -10.11
C MET A 181 4.92 6.41 -9.40
N THR A 182 5.03 5.12 -9.73
CA THR A 182 6.13 4.29 -9.26
C THR A 182 7.22 4.25 -10.33
N ILE A 183 8.43 4.62 -9.92
CA ILE A 183 9.61 4.74 -10.78
C ILE A 183 10.60 3.65 -10.38
N GLY A 184 11.03 2.85 -11.34
CA GLY A 184 12.07 1.83 -11.19
C GLY A 184 13.46 2.40 -11.49
N VAL A 185 14.44 1.98 -10.71
CA VAL A 185 15.86 2.38 -10.82
C VAL A 185 16.81 1.18 -10.89
N GLN A 186 16.27 -0.01 -11.15
CA GLN A 186 17.03 -1.25 -11.20
C GLN A 186 18.19 -1.20 -12.20
N GLU A 187 17.96 -0.62 -13.38
CA GLU A 187 18.96 -0.51 -14.45
C GLU A 187 20.06 0.53 -14.16
N LEU A 188 19.87 1.38 -13.14
CA LEU A 188 20.91 2.28 -12.64
C LEU A 188 21.82 1.59 -11.61
N GLY A 189 21.56 0.32 -11.28
CA GLY A 189 22.27 -0.37 -10.21
C GLY A 189 22.00 0.18 -8.81
N LEU A 190 20.94 0.99 -8.64
CA LEU A 190 20.57 1.62 -7.37
C LEU A 190 19.44 0.85 -6.68
N SER A 191 19.49 0.80 -5.35
CA SER A 191 18.32 0.51 -4.54
C SER A 191 17.36 1.72 -4.52
N GLY A 192 16.09 1.47 -4.20
CA GLY A 192 15.11 2.54 -4.00
C GLY A 192 15.50 3.49 -2.87
N LEU A 193 16.19 2.99 -1.84
CA LEU A 193 16.68 3.79 -0.71
C LEU A 193 17.84 4.72 -1.11
N GLU A 194 18.79 4.24 -1.92
CA GLU A 194 19.89 5.07 -2.43
C GLU A 194 19.35 6.18 -3.35
N ALA A 195 18.48 5.82 -4.29
CA ALA A 195 17.82 6.79 -5.16
C ALA A 195 17.04 7.84 -4.35
N TYR A 196 16.30 7.41 -3.33
CA TYR A 196 15.61 8.29 -2.38
C TYR A 196 16.57 9.28 -1.72
N ASN A 197 17.68 8.81 -1.14
CA ASN A 197 18.64 9.67 -0.43
C ASN A 197 19.25 10.74 -1.35
N ILE A 198 19.58 10.37 -2.59
CA ILE A 198 20.14 11.30 -3.59
C ILE A 198 19.08 12.33 -4.01
N LEU A 199 17.86 11.88 -4.32
CA LEU A 199 16.78 12.77 -4.78
C LEU A 199 16.31 13.73 -3.68
N SER A 200 16.22 13.26 -2.43
CA SER A 200 15.86 14.09 -1.29
C SER A 200 16.93 15.14 -0.99
N THR A 201 18.21 14.74 -0.94
CA THR A 201 19.30 15.65 -0.55
C THR A 201 19.65 16.65 -1.64
N SER A 202 19.75 16.20 -2.89
CA SER A 202 20.25 17.02 -3.99
C SER A 202 19.16 17.75 -4.77
N HIS A 203 17.93 17.23 -4.74
CA HIS A 203 16.82 17.75 -5.56
C HIS A 203 15.56 18.04 -4.73
N GLY A 204 15.56 17.79 -3.42
CA GLY A 204 14.46 18.01 -2.48
C GLY A 204 13.16 17.29 -2.84
N ILE A 205 13.27 16.11 -3.46
CA ILE A 205 12.13 15.26 -3.84
C ILE A 205 11.92 14.25 -2.71
N GLN A 206 10.70 14.18 -2.20
CA GLN A 206 10.32 13.26 -1.14
C GLN A 206 9.33 12.21 -1.68
N PRO A 207 9.81 11.04 -2.14
CA PRO A 207 8.97 9.88 -2.40
C PRO A 207 8.09 9.51 -1.20
N GLU A 208 6.87 9.07 -1.47
CA GLU A 208 5.93 8.64 -0.43
C GLU A 208 6.16 7.20 0.00
N LEU A 209 6.53 6.33 -0.94
CA LEU A 209 6.85 4.93 -0.66
C LEU A 209 8.19 4.56 -1.31
N ILE A 210 9.05 3.91 -0.54
CA ILE A 210 10.31 3.33 -1.04
C ILE A 210 10.07 1.83 -1.25
N GLY A 211 10.51 1.32 -2.39
CA GLY A 211 10.60 -0.11 -2.70
C GLY A 211 12.07 -0.55 -2.74
N THR A 212 12.32 -1.83 -3.00
CA THR A 212 13.70 -2.37 -3.05
C THR A 212 14.52 -1.74 -4.17
N GLN A 213 13.93 -1.56 -5.36
CA GLN A 213 14.57 -0.97 -6.55
C GLN A 213 13.65 0.03 -7.25
N SER A 214 12.74 0.62 -6.49
CA SER A 214 11.77 1.59 -6.97
C SER A 214 11.38 2.54 -5.88
N PHE A 215 10.70 3.62 -6.24
CA PHE A 215 10.04 4.50 -5.30
C PHE A 215 8.75 5.04 -5.93
N THR A 216 7.80 5.43 -5.10
CA THR A 216 6.49 5.93 -5.53
C THR A 216 6.30 7.36 -5.09
N LEU A 217 5.88 8.19 -6.04
CA LEU A 217 5.52 9.58 -5.85
C LEU A 217 4.01 9.73 -5.90
N ALA A 218 3.51 10.68 -5.11
CA ALA A 218 2.14 11.12 -5.14
C ALA A 218 2.06 12.55 -5.64
N PHE A 219 1.22 12.76 -6.63
CA PHE A 219 0.91 14.07 -7.17
C PHE A 219 -0.41 14.55 -6.55
N SER A 220 -0.49 15.82 -6.22
CA SER A 220 -1.65 16.42 -5.54
C SER A 220 -1.98 17.78 -6.16
N LEU A 221 -3.07 18.39 -5.69
CA LEU A 221 -3.45 19.75 -6.09
C LEU A 221 -2.37 20.81 -5.76
N GLY A 222 -1.42 20.49 -4.88
CA GLY A 222 -0.28 21.36 -4.58
C GLY A 222 0.95 21.11 -5.46
N THR A 223 0.90 20.16 -6.40
CA THR A 223 2.01 19.89 -7.32
C THR A 223 2.10 21.02 -8.35
N THR A 224 3.28 21.64 -8.44
CA THR A 224 3.57 22.71 -9.39
C THR A 224 4.52 22.24 -10.49
N LYS A 225 4.65 23.04 -11.55
CA LYS A 225 5.64 22.83 -12.61
C LYS A 225 7.09 22.83 -12.11
N ASP A 226 7.40 23.58 -11.04
CA ASP A 226 8.73 23.55 -10.43
C ASP A 226 9.03 22.16 -9.83
N HIS A 227 8.07 21.59 -9.10
CA HIS A 227 8.21 20.26 -8.52
C HIS A 227 8.46 19.20 -9.59
N THR A 228 7.70 19.23 -10.69
CA THR A 228 7.86 18.28 -11.79
C THR A 228 9.19 18.47 -12.53
N GLN A 229 9.65 19.71 -12.72
CA GLN A 229 10.96 19.97 -13.33
C GLN A 229 12.10 19.46 -12.46
N ARG A 230 12.02 19.67 -11.13
CA ARG A 230 12.99 19.13 -10.17
C ARG A 230 13.04 17.61 -10.22
N LEU A 231 11.88 16.95 -10.30
CA LEU A 231 11.80 15.50 -10.49
C LEU A 231 12.54 15.03 -11.75
N VAL A 232 12.20 15.59 -12.90
CA VAL A 232 12.83 15.21 -14.18
C VAL A 232 14.34 15.47 -14.14
N ASN A 233 14.77 16.59 -13.58
CA ASN A 233 16.20 16.91 -13.44
C ASN A 233 16.91 15.92 -12.50
N GLY A 234 16.28 15.55 -11.38
CA GLY A 234 16.82 14.56 -10.45
C GLY A 234 16.97 13.18 -11.10
N LEU A 235 15.97 12.74 -11.87
CA LEU A 235 16.05 11.47 -12.59
C LEU A 235 17.12 11.49 -13.69
N LYS A 236 17.24 12.59 -14.44
CA LYS A 236 18.33 12.78 -15.40
C LYS A 236 19.70 12.75 -14.72
N TYR A 237 19.82 13.38 -13.56
CA TYR A 237 21.06 13.32 -12.77
C TYR A 237 21.40 11.87 -12.38
N LEU A 238 20.43 11.10 -11.89
CA LEU A 238 20.64 9.68 -11.59
C LEU A 238 21.09 8.90 -12.83
N SER A 239 20.40 9.08 -13.96
CA SER A 239 20.77 8.45 -15.23
C SER A 239 22.20 8.81 -15.64
N ILE A 240 22.57 10.10 -15.70
CA ILE A 240 23.91 10.53 -16.14
C ILE A 240 25.04 9.98 -15.26
N ASN A 241 24.83 9.84 -13.96
CA ASN A 241 25.89 9.46 -13.02
C ASN A 241 25.98 7.94 -12.78
N PHE A 242 24.89 7.20 -12.97
CA PHE A 242 24.81 5.79 -12.59
C PHE A 242 24.44 4.86 -13.74
N PHE A 243 23.88 5.37 -14.84
CA PHE A 243 23.63 4.55 -16.02
C PHE A 243 24.94 4.28 -16.74
N GLN A 244 25.29 3.00 -16.89
CA GLN A 244 26.46 2.55 -17.65
C GLN A 244 25.95 1.86 -18.92
N GLU A 245 26.19 2.47 -20.09
CA GLU A 245 25.81 1.91 -21.40
C GLU A 245 26.59 0.62 -21.72
N GLU A 246 27.80 0.46 -21.17
CA GLU A 246 28.65 -0.71 -21.31
C GLU A 246 28.63 -1.55 -20.03
N MET A 247 27.75 -2.54 -19.96
CA MET A 247 28.10 -3.73 -19.18
C MET A 247 29.03 -4.60 -20.03
N GLU A 248 30.33 -4.47 -19.79
CA GLU A 248 31.17 -5.66 -19.70
C GLU A 248 30.43 -6.66 -18.81
N ILE A 249 30.29 -7.87 -19.32
CA ILE A 249 29.77 -9.02 -18.60
C ILE A 249 30.73 -9.27 -17.43
N ILE A 250 30.52 -8.57 -16.31
CA ILE A 250 31.02 -9.02 -15.01
C ILE A 250 30.09 -10.15 -14.61
N GLU A 251 30.39 -11.32 -15.17
CA GLU A 251 30.17 -12.57 -14.48
C GLU A 251 30.66 -12.40 -13.03
N MET A 252 29.84 -12.88 -12.09
CA MET A 252 30.10 -13.03 -10.66
C MET A 252 29.70 -11.85 -9.77
N LYS A 253 28.41 -11.82 -9.39
CA LYS A 253 27.99 -12.41 -8.11
C LYS A 253 26.67 -13.16 -8.29
N SER A 254 26.79 -14.50 -8.34
CA SER A 254 25.71 -15.49 -8.27
C SER A 254 24.48 -15.26 -9.15
N LYS A 255 24.54 -15.79 -10.38
CA LYS A 255 23.43 -16.61 -10.90
C LYS A 255 23.26 -17.85 -10.00
N GLN A 256 22.89 -17.65 -8.74
CA GLN A 256 21.85 -18.50 -8.21
C GLN A 256 20.60 -17.95 -8.86
N ASP A 257 20.20 -18.67 -9.91
CA ASP A 257 18.83 -18.84 -10.30
C ASP A 257 18.04 -19.31 -9.05
N HIS A 258 17.85 -18.41 -8.08
CA HIS A 258 16.69 -18.46 -7.22
C HIS A 258 15.58 -17.89 -8.09
N GLY A 259 15.13 -18.73 -9.03
CA GLY A 259 14.02 -18.43 -9.91
C GLY A 259 12.97 -17.76 -9.05
N ILE A 260 12.63 -16.52 -9.42
CA ILE A 260 11.73 -15.60 -8.72
C ILE A 260 10.69 -16.42 -7.98
N GLU A 261 10.96 -16.72 -6.70
CA GLU A 261 10.11 -17.63 -5.96
C GLU A 261 8.84 -16.83 -5.74
N ARG A 262 7.82 -17.26 -6.46
CA ARG A 262 6.49 -16.67 -6.53
C ARG A 262 6.02 -16.40 -5.09
N LEU A 263 5.73 -15.13 -4.82
CA LEU A 263 5.42 -14.49 -3.53
C LEU A 263 6.58 -14.50 -2.51
N PRO A 264 6.96 -13.34 -1.94
CA PRO A 264 8.00 -13.29 -0.89
C PRO A 264 7.61 -14.06 0.39
N LEU A 265 6.32 -14.37 0.56
CA LEU A 265 5.76 -15.07 1.70
C LEU A 265 5.13 -16.38 1.22
N GLY A 266 5.53 -17.49 1.83
CA GLY A 266 4.94 -18.81 1.59
C GLY A 266 3.52 -18.91 2.17
N GLU A 267 3.06 -20.14 2.42
CA GLU A 267 1.80 -20.36 3.13
C GLU A 267 1.84 -19.75 4.52
N VAL A 268 0.78 -19.03 4.86
CA VAL A 268 0.58 -18.36 6.16
C VAL A 268 -0.30 -19.26 7.01
N TYR A 269 0.15 -19.54 8.23
CA TYR A 269 -0.56 -20.43 9.16
C TYR A 269 -0.91 -19.69 10.44
N MET A 270 -2.19 -19.38 10.63
CA MET A 270 -2.70 -18.80 11.88
C MET A 270 -2.93 -19.90 12.91
N SER A 271 -2.17 -19.88 14.01
CA SER A 271 -2.37 -20.80 15.14
C SER A 271 -3.47 -20.31 16.08
N CYS A 272 -3.55 -19.00 16.29
CA CYS A 272 -4.59 -18.34 17.07
C CYS A 272 -4.89 -16.96 16.49
N THR A 273 -5.96 -16.32 16.95
CA THR A 273 -6.29 -14.97 16.48
C THR A 273 -5.26 -13.94 16.96
N PRO A 274 -5.05 -12.83 16.23
CA PRO A 274 -4.16 -11.77 16.69
C PRO A 274 -4.53 -11.20 18.07
N ARG A 275 -5.82 -11.24 18.42
CA ARG A 275 -6.31 -10.85 19.75
C ARG A 275 -5.84 -11.82 20.84
N GLU A 276 -5.95 -13.12 20.61
CA GLU A 276 -5.46 -14.13 21.57
C GLU A 276 -3.95 -14.02 21.74
N ALA A 277 -3.19 -13.90 20.64
CA ALA A 277 -1.75 -13.68 20.69
C ALA A 277 -1.37 -12.40 21.46
N PHE A 278 -2.15 -11.32 21.27
CA PHE A 278 -1.94 -10.06 21.99
C PHE A 278 -2.10 -10.23 23.51
N PHE A 279 -3.09 -10.99 23.98
CA PHE A 279 -3.32 -11.22 25.42
C PHE A 279 -2.56 -12.42 26.00
N ALA A 280 -1.98 -13.28 25.16
CA ALA A 280 -1.16 -14.40 25.61
C ALA A 280 0.08 -13.92 26.37
N ARG A 281 0.56 -14.78 27.29
CA ARG A 281 1.90 -14.64 27.87
C ARG A 281 2.93 -14.72 26.76
N LYS A 282 4.05 -14.02 26.93
CA LYS A 282 5.09 -13.92 25.90
C LYS A 282 6.46 -14.17 26.51
N LYS A 283 7.33 -14.80 25.73
CA LYS A 283 8.74 -14.99 26.04
C LYS A 283 9.60 -14.60 24.86
N LYS A 284 10.83 -14.18 25.13
CA LYS A 284 11.85 -13.98 24.09
C LYS A 284 12.60 -15.29 23.90
N VAL A 285 12.74 -15.70 22.65
CA VAL A 285 13.54 -16.86 22.26
C VAL A 285 14.58 -16.43 21.23
N ASN A 286 15.68 -17.17 21.14
CA ASN A 286 16.65 -16.95 20.07
C ASN A 286 16.00 -17.22 18.70
N PHE A 287 16.49 -16.52 17.68
CA PHE A 287 16.06 -16.66 16.29
C PHE A 287 15.82 -18.11 15.86
N GLU A 288 16.79 -19.00 16.08
CA GLU A 288 16.71 -20.40 15.61
C GLU A 288 15.61 -21.18 16.33
N LYS A 289 15.33 -20.82 17.59
CA LYS A 289 14.30 -21.45 18.42
C LYS A 289 12.91 -20.85 18.20
N SER A 290 12.79 -19.76 17.45
CA SER A 290 11.51 -19.14 17.14
C SER A 290 10.75 -19.88 16.03
N ILE A 291 11.45 -20.63 15.18
CA ILE A 291 10.84 -21.34 14.05
C ILE A 291 9.89 -22.42 14.57
N GLY A 292 8.64 -22.37 14.11
CA GLY A 292 7.57 -23.26 14.53
C GLY A 292 6.78 -22.78 15.75
N GLU A 293 7.25 -21.75 16.44
CA GLU A 293 6.53 -21.13 17.56
C GLU A 293 5.47 -20.14 17.05
N VAL A 294 4.52 -19.80 17.93
CA VAL A 294 3.49 -18.79 17.62
C VAL A 294 4.08 -17.40 17.81
N CYS A 295 4.06 -16.58 16.77
CA CYS A 295 4.56 -15.22 16.77
C CYS A 295 3.82 -14.36 17.80
N GLY A 296 4.57 -13.68 18.67
CA GLY A 296 4.04 -12.82 19.72
C GLY A 296 4.23 -11.33 19.44
N GLU A 297 4.83 -10.97 18.30
CA GLU A 297 5.10 -9.60 17.88
C GLU A 297 4.78 -9.39 16.40
N PHE A 298 4.81 -8.14 15.95
CA PHE A 298 4.55 -7.77 14.57
C PHE A 298 5.88 -7.45 13.91
N ILE A 299 6.19 -8.06 12.76
CA ILE A 299 7.45 -7.81 12.05
C ILE A 299 7.17 -7.39 10.62
N CYS A 300 7.49 -6.13 10.32
CA CYS A 300 7.27 -5.51 9.03
C CYS A 300 8.54 -4.82 8.53
N PRO A 301 9.18 -5.34 7.46
CA PRO A 301 10.33 -4.68 6.85
C PRO A 301 9.90 -3.41 6.13
N PHE A 302 10.70 -2.35 6.29
CA PHE A 302 10.53 -1.08 5.60
C PHE A 302 11.85 -0.65 4.95
N PRO A 303 11.91 -0.55 3.61
CA PRO A 303 10.88 -0.93 2.62
C PRO A 303 10.65 -2.47 2.55
N PRO A 304 9.52 -2.98 2.00
CA PRO A 304 8.41 -2.27 1.33
C PRO A 304 7.23 -1.87 2.24
N GLY A 305 7.29 -2.14 3.55
CA GLY A 305 6.24 -1.78 4.50
C GLY A 305 5.04 -2.73 4.52
N ILE A 306 5.21 -3.98 4.08
CA ILE A 306 4.20 -5.04 4.17
C ILE A 306 4.58 -6.00 5.28
N PRO A 307 3.67 -6.32 6.23
CA PRO A 307 3.98 -7.23 7.33
C PRO A 307 4.34 -8.62 6.82
N VAL A 308 5.41 -9.19 7.37
CA VAL A 308 5.87 -10.55 7.09
C VAL A 308 5.36 -11.51 8.15
N LEU A 309 5.30 -11.05 9.41
CA LEU A 309 4.75 -11.79 10.53
C LEU A 309 3.77 -10.91 11.31
N ILE A 310 2.60 -11.46 11.62
CA ILE A 310 1.65 -10.87 12.56
C ILE A 310 1.48 -11.77 13.80
N PRO A 311 1.13 -11.20 14.98
CA PRO A 311 0.88 -12.01 16.16
C PRO A 311 -0.18 -13.09 15.91
N GLY A 312 0.10 -14.31 16.34
CA GLY A 312 -0.77 -15.48 16.15
C GLY A 312 -0.39 -16.38 14.97
N GLU A 313 0.45 -15.92 14.05
CA GLU A 313 1.02 -16.76 12.99
C GLU A 313 2.08 -17.72 13.52
N ILE A 314 2.22 -18.88 12.89
CA ILE A 314 3.39 -19.76 13.08
C ILE A 314 4.57 -19.16 12.34
N ILE A 315 5.68 -18.97 13.06
CA ILE A 315 6.92 -18.46 12.48
C ILE A 315 7.53 -19.53 11.58
N THR A 316 7.49 -19.30 10.26
CA THR A 316 8.11 -20.22 9.29
C THR A 316 9.56 -19.85 9.03
N LYS A 317 10.38 -20.84 8.68
CA LYS A 317 11.77 -20.61 8.27
C LYS A 317 11.86 -19.63 7.09
N ARG A 318 10.99 -19.78 6.09
CA ARG A 318 10.95 -18.91 4.90
C ARG A 318 10.69 -17.44 5.26
N ALA A 319 9.73 -17.17 6.16
CA ALA A 319 9.45 -15.81 6.61
C ALA A 319 10.68 -15.20 7.31
N MET A 320 11.35 -15.98 8.15
CA MET A 320 12.55 -15.53 8.85
C MET A 320 13.74 -15.32 7.92
N ASP A 321 13.98 -16.24 6.98
CA ASP A 321 15.04 -16.12 5.97
C ASP A 321 14.85 -14.85 5.12
N TYR A 322 13.61 -14.55 4.72
CA TYR A 322 13.27 -13.31 4.01
C TYR A 322 13.54 -12.06 4.86
N LEU A 323 13.13 -12.07 6.14
CA LEU A 323 13.35 -10.95 7.05
C LEU A 323 14.84 -10.65 7.28
N VAL A 324 15.66 -11.70 7.40
CA VAL A 324 17.13 -11.57 7.48
C VAL A 324 17.67 -10.98 6.19
N GLN A 325 17.25 -11.49 5.04
CA GLN A 325 17.70 -11.01 3.73
C GLN A 325 17.41 -9.53 3.53
N VAL A 326 16.18 -9.07 3.80
CA VAL A 326 15.82 -7.65 3.59
C VAL A 326 16.50 -6.73 4.61
N ARG A 327 16.70 -7.18 5.85
CA ARG A 327 17.48 -6.45 6.85
C ARG A 327 18.92 -6.26 6.40
N ASP A 328 19.54 -7.31 5.86
CA ASP A 328 20.92 -7.25 5.38
C ASP A 328 21.07 -6.37 4.12
N GLN A 329 19.97 -6.16 3.38
CA GLN A 329 19.85 -5.17 2.31
C GLN A 329 19.57 -3.74 2.83
N GLY A 330 19.52 -3.53 4.15
CA GLY A 330 19.34 -2.23 4.79
C GLY A 330 17.90 -1.87 5.15
N ALA A 331 16.94 -2.80 5.03
CA ALA A 331 15.57 -2.54 5.47
C ALA A 331 15.48 -2.46 7.00
N PHE A 332 14.66 -1.54 7.49
CA PHE A 332 14.35 -1.42 8.91
C PHE A 332 13.18 -2.34 9.28
N LEU A 333 13.34 -3.15 10.33
CA LEU A 333 12.28 -4.06 10.78
C LEU A 333 11.41 -3.39 11.83
N LYS A 334 10.29 -2.81 11.41
CA LYS A 334 9.35 -2.13 12.30
C LYS A 334 8.49 -3.15 13.06
N GLY A 335 8.33 -2.90 14.36
CA GLY A 335 7.50 -3.72 15.26
C GLY A 335 8.27 -4.87 15.93
N ALA A 336 9.41 -5.29 15.37
CA ALA A 336 10.31 -6.23 16.02
C ALA A 336 10.90 -5.61 17.28
N VAL A 337 10.81 -6.31 18.41
CA VAL A 337 11.40 -5.88 19.68
C VAL A 337 12.92 -5.90 19.61
N ASP A 338 13.50 -6.80 18.81
CA ASP A 338 14.92 -6.83 18.48
C ASP A 338 15.09 -6.65 16.96
N PRO A 339 15.45 -5.44 16.49
CA PRO A 339 15.64 -5.16 15.08
C PRO A 339 16.79 -5.95 14.42
N LEU A 340 17.73 -6.47 15.22
CA LEU A 340 18.80 -7.33 14.72
C LEU A 340 18.34 -8.79 14.55
N LEU A 341 17.10 -9.13 14.95
CA LEU A 341 16.55 -10.48 14.93
C LEU A 341 17.45 -11.51 15.61
N SER A 342 18.20 -11.13 16.66
CA SER A 342 18.91 -12.11 17.48
C SER A 342 17.92 -12.87 18.37
N THR A 343 16.86 -12.18 18.78
CA THR A 343 15.71 -12.75 19.50
C THR A 343 14.39 -12.38 18.83
N VAL A 344 13.38 -13.22 19.05
CA VAL A 344 12.00 -13.01 18.59
C VAL A 344 11.06 -13.24 19.79
N VAL A 345 10.00 -12.45 19.88
CA VAL A 345 8.95 -12.61 20.87
C VAL A 345 7.92 -13.63 20.37
N VAL A 346 7.69 -14.67 21.16
CA VAL A 346 6.71 -15.73 20.88
C VAL A 346 5.66 -15.81 21.97
N CYS A 347 4.46 -16.29 21.63
CA CYS A 347 3.44 -16.61 22.61
C CYS A 347 3.84 -17.86 23.42
N ASP A 348 3.54 -17.83 24.71
CA ASP A 348 3.80 -18.90 25.67
C ASP A 348 2.46 -19.50 26.11
N PHE A 349 1.95 -20.44 25.31
CA PHE A 349 0.68 -21.13 25.53
C PHE A 349 0.82 -22.34 26.46
#